data_AF-A0A0A9XKN7-F1
#
_entry.id   AF-A0A0A9XKN7-F1
#
_cell.length_a   1.000
_cell.length_b   1.000
_cell.length_c   1.000
_cell.angle_alpha   90.00
_cell.angle_beta   90.00
_cell.angle_gamma   90.00
#
_symmetry.space_group_name_H-M   'P 1'
#
loop_
_entity.id
_entity.type
_entity.pdbx_description
1 polymer ?
#
loop_
_entity_poly.entity_id
_entity_poly.type
_entity_poly.pdbx_seq_one_letter_code
_entity_poly.pdbx_strand_id
1 'polypeptide(L)'
;MDWSNIADAPILATGSCDSSIYVHQITSTGVVDDDQPFVGHTESVEDIQWSPTEKTVFITCSVDRTICVWDTRMHKKSAIQIRAHDTDINVISWNRYVFFSQFV
;
A
#
# COMPACT_ATOMS: atom_id res chain seq x y z
N MET A 1 7.76 -0.35 4.30
CA MET A 1 7.59 1.05 3.82
C MET A 1 8.00 1.11 2.37
N ASP A 2 7.41 1.98 1.55
CA ASP A 2 7.81 2.14 0.15
C ASP A 2 7.45 3.52 -0.42
N TRP A 3 8.24 3.99 -1.38
CA TRP A 3 8.03 5.26 -2.07
C TRP A 3 7.33 5.06 -3.42
N SER A 4 6.33 5.90 -3.72
CA SER A 4 5.72 5.89 -5.04
C SER A 4 6.69 6.47 -6.07
N ASN A 5 7.04 5.66 -7.07
CA ASN A 5 7.98 6.07 -8.12
C ASN A 5 7.32 6.82 -9.29
N ILE A 6 5.99 6.87 -9.32
CA ILE A 6 5.21 7.40 -10.46
C ILE A 6 4.15 8.44 -10.06
N ALA A 7 4.03 8.74 -8.77
CA ALA A 7 3.15 9.80 -8.28
C ALA A 7 3.61 11.19 -8.75
N ASP A 8 2.67 12.12 -8.83
CA ASP A 8 2.93 13.50 -9.27
C ASP A 8 3.69 14.33 -8.21
N ALA A 9 3.77 13.82 -6.98
CA ALA A 9 4.53 14.38 -5.87
C ALA A 9 5.22 13.24 -5.09
N PRO A 10 6.27 13.53 -4.30
CA PRO A 10 6.89 12.53 -3.43
C PRO A 10 5.90 12.01 -2.40
N ILE A 11 5.55 10.73 -2.50
CA ILE A 11 4.63 10.06 -1.59
C ILE A 11 5.28 8.81 -1.03
N LEU A 12 5.19 8.63 0.28
CA LEU A 12 5.72 7.50 1.04
C LEU A 12 4.58 6.77 1.75
N ALA A 13 4.54 5.45 1.63
CA ALA A 13 3.66 4.60 2.43
C ALA A 13 4.45 3.90 3.54
N THR A 14 3.92 3.89 4.75
CA THR A 14 4.50 3.23 5.93
C THR A 14 3.48 2.29 6.56
N GLY A 15 3.97 1.24 7.21
CA GLY A 15 3.16 0.24 7.91
C GLY A 15 3.80 -0.09 9.25
N SER A 16 2.96 -0.48 10.20
CA SER A 16 3.33 -0.68 11.60
C SER A 16 2.95 -2.09 12.08
N CYS A 17 3.58 -2.52 13.18
CA CYS A 17 3.22 -3.75 13.88
C CYS A 17 1.81 -3.71 14.49
N ASP A 18 1.23 -2.54 14.65
CA ASP A 18 -0.13 -2.34 15.16
C ASP A 18 -1.21 -2.38 14.07
N SER A 19 -0.88 -2.88 12.87
CA SER A 19 -1.72 -2.95 11.66
C SER A 19 -1.99 -1.61 10.95
N SER A 20 -1.56 -0.48 11.52
CA SER A 20 -1.77 0.85 10.90
C SER A 20 -0.90 1.03 9.67
N ILE A 21 -1.49 1.63 8.64
CA ILE A 21 -0.81 2.04 7.41
C ILE A 21 -1.04 3.54 7.22
N TYR A 22 0.02 4.28 6.94
CA TYR A 22 -0.06 5.71 6.63
C TYR A 22 0.53 6.01 5.27
N VAL A 23 -0.02 7.03 4.61
CA VAL A 23 0.49 7.57 3.36
C VAL A 23 0.81 9.04 3.60
N HIS A 24 2.07 9.39 3.36
CA HIS A 24 2.65 10.70 3.66
C HIS A 24 2.99 11.41 2.37
N GLN A 25 2.52 12.64 2.18
CA GLN A 25 2.97 13.49 1.08
C GLN A 25 4.11 14.38 1.56
N ILE A 26 5.27 14.27 0.92
CA ILE A 26 6.48 14.99 1.33
C ILE A 26 6.69 16.19 0.42
N THR A 27 6.79 17.36 1.04
CA THR A 27 6.95 18.67 0.38
C THR A 27 8.28 19.29 0.77
N SER A 28 8.69 20.36 0.07
CA SER A 28 9.91 21.12 0.42
C SER A 28 9.84 21.77 1.80
N THR A 29 8.65 21.95 2.34
CA THR A 29 8.39 22.61 3.63
C THR A 29 8.11 21.63 4.77
N GLY A 30 8.09 20.32 4.51
CA GLY A 30 7.79 19.29 5.49
C GLY A 30 6.84 18.20 4.98
N VAL A 31 6.22 17.48 5.91
CA VAL A 31 5.31 16.38 5.59
C VAL A 31 3.86 16.85 5.75
N VAL A 32 3.03 16.55 4.74
CA VAL A 32 1.59 16.72 4.78
C VAL A 32 0.99 15.35 5.05
N ASP A 33 0.48 15.19 6.27
CA ASP A 33 -0.09 13.94 6.76
C ASP A 33 -1.59 14.07 6.99
N ASP A 34 -2.28 12.93 6.91
CA ASP A 34 -3.63 12.76 7.42
C ASP A 34 -3.55 11.79 8.60
N ASP A 35 -4.05 12.23 9.75
CA ASP A 35 -4.00 11.50 11.02
C ASP A 35 -4.77 10.16 11.00
N GLN A 36 -5.58 9.90 9.97
CA GLN A 36 -6.33 8.66 9.84
C GLN A 36 -5.51 7.58 9.11
N PRO A 37 -5.28 6.39 9.70
CA PRO A 37 -4.64 5.29 9.00
C PRO A 37 -5.56 4.67 7.95
N PHE A 38 -4.95 3.94 7.01
CA PHE A 38 -5.64 2.94 6.20
C PHE A 38 -5.92 1.72 7.07
N VAL A 39 -7.17 1.28 7.11
CA VAL A 39 -7.65 0.22 8.00
C VAL A 39 -8.11 -0.98 7.18
N GLY A 40 -7.60 -2.16 7.49
CA GLY A 40 -7.98 -3.42 6.83
C GLY A 40 -7.21 -4.64 7.31
N HIS A 41 -5.92 -4.49 7.63
CA HIS A 41 -5.18 -5.54 8.32
C HIS A 41 -5.58 -5.64 9.79
N THR A 42 -5.44 -6.83 10.37
CA THR A 42 -5.72 -7.08 11.79
C THR A 42 -4.47 -7.40 12.62
N GLU A 43 -3.32 -7.56 11.97
CA GLU A 43 -2.02 -7.84 12.60
C GLU A 43 -0.91 -7.05 11.88
N SER A 44 0.34 -7.28 12.26
CA SER A 44 1.52 -6.55 11.77
C SER A 44 1.59 -6.50 10.24
N VAL A 45 1.91 -5.32 9.69
CA VAL A 45 2.16 -5.12 8.25
C VAL A 45 3.64 -5.35 7.98
N GLU A 46 3.95 -6.38 7.20
CA GLU A 46 5.33 -6.83 7.01
C GLU A 46 5.99 -6.23 5.76
N ASP A 47 5.21 -5.98 4.71
CA ASP A 47 5.72 -5.37 3.48
C ASP A 47 4.65 -4.47 2.81
N ILE A 48 5.13 -3.47 2.08
CA ILE A 48 4.33 -2.49 1.34
C ILE A 48 5.00 -2.26 0.00
N GLN A 49 4.25 -2.28 -1.09
CA GLN A 49 4.76 -1.85 -2.41
C GLN A 49 3.76 -1.02 -3.20
N TRP A 50 4.19 0.17 -3.62
CA TRP A 50 3.46 0.97 -4.60
C TRP A 50 3.39 0.28 -5.95
N SER A 51 2.26 0.43 -6.63
CA SER A 51 2.10 -0.08 -7.98
C SER A 51 3.10 0.63 -8.91
N PRO A 52 3.82 -0.11 -9.76
CA PRO A 52 4.70 0.48 -10.76
C PRO A 52 3.94 1.10 -11.93
N THR A 53 2.62 0.88 -12.04
CA THR A 53 1.80 1.34 -13.18
C THR A 53 0.65 2.25 -12.79
N GLU A 54 0.16 2.17 -11.55
CA GLU A 54 -1.00 2.92 -11.07
C GLU A 54 -0.62 3.88 -9.94
N LYS A 55 -0.68 5.19 -10.19
CA LYS A 55 -0.14 6.23 -9.29
C LYS A 55 -0.75 6.25 -7.89
N THR A 56 -1.97 5.74 -7.76
CA THR A 56 -2.79 5.82 -6.53
C THR A 56 -2.91 4.47 -5.83
N VAL A 57 -2.30 3.42 -6.38
CA VAL A 57 -2.50 2.05 -5.91
C VAL A 57 -1.23 1.53 -5.24
N PHE A 58 -1.39 0.84 -4.13
CA PHE A 58 -0.33 0.08 -3.48
C PHE A 58 -0.88 -1.22 -2.88
N ILE A 59 0.01 -2.15 -2.56
CA ILE A 59 -0.32 -3.41 -1.89
C ILE A 59 0.44 -3.54 -0.57
N THR A 60 -0.14 -4.29 0.35
CA THR A 60 0.48 -4.65 1.62
C THR A 60 0.25 -6.12 1.93
N CYS A 61 1.13 -6.71 2.74
CA CYS A 61 0.93 -8.04 3.32
C CYS A 61 1.15 -8.03 4.83
N SER A 62 0.58 -9.03 5.50
CA SER A 62 0.54 -9.05 6.96
C SER A 62 0.66 -10.46 7.53
N VAL A 63 1.00 -10.51 8.81
CA VAL A 63 0.86 -11.68 9.70
C VAL A 63 -0.58 -12.22 9.71
N ASP A 64 -1.58 -11.39 9.43
CA ASP A 64 -2.99 -11.81 9.33
C ASP A 64 -3.29 -12.73 8.11
N ARG A 65 -2.25 -13.03 7.33
CA ARG A 65 -2.22 -13.97 6.20
C ARG A 65 -2.96 -13.44 4.98
N THR A 66 -3.20 -12.15 4.95
CA THR A 66 -3.85 -11.48 3.83
C THR A 66 -2.90 -10.55 3.10
N ILE A 67 -3.20 -10.34 1.81
CA ILE A 67 -2.68 -9.27 0.98
C ILE A 67 -3.84 -8.30 0.77
N CYS A 68 -3.61 -7.01 1.03
CA CYS A 68 -4.58 -5.96 0.74
C CYS A 68 -4.12 -5.12 -0.46
N VAL A 69 -5.09 -4.75 -1.30
CA VAL A 69 -4.91 -3.76 -2.38
C VAL A 69 -5.61 -2.48 -1.95
N TRP A 70 -4.91 -1.36 -2.09
CA TRP A 70 -5.36 -0.05 -1.65
C TRP A 70 -5.37 0.92 -2.81
N ASP A 71 -6.34 1.84 -2.81
CA ASP A 71 -6.37 3.00 -3.69
C ASP A 71 -6.51 4.25 -2.80
N THR A 72 -5.58 5.18 -2.91
CA THR A 72 -5.55 6.39 -2.07
C THR A 72 -6.73 7.33 -2.28
N ARG A 73 -7.48 7.15 -3.37
CA ARG A 73 -8.69 7.93 -3.67
C ARG A 73 -9.93 7.40 -2.93
N MET A 74 -9.85 6.21 -2.37
CA MET A 74 -10.96 5.58 -1.64
C MET A 74 -10.95 5.98 -0.16
N HIS A 75 -12.00 5.60 0.59
CA HIS A 75 -12.18 5.92 2.02
C HIS A 75 -11.23 5.15 2.96
N LYS A 76 -9.94 5.05 2.63
CA LYS A 76 -8.89 4.43 3.47
C LYS A 76 -9.23 3.01 3.95
N LYS A 77 -9.95 2.27 3.11
CA LYS A 77 -10.29 0.86 3.28
C LYS A 77 -9.68 0.08 2.12
N SER A 78 -9.36 -1.19 2.36
CA SER A 78 -8.87 -2.07 1.31
C SER A 78 -9.93 -2.21 0.22
N ALA A 79 -9.53 -2.02 -1.02
CA ALA A 79 -10.39 -2.27 -2.19
C ALA A 79 -10.57 -3.77 -2.40
N ILE A 80 -9.50 -4.54 -2.14
CA ILE A 80 -9.45 -5.99 -2.23
C ILE A 80 -8.67 -6.51 -1.03
N GLN A 81 -9.14 -7.59 -0.42
CA GLN A 81 -8.42 -8.36 0.59
C GLN A 81 -8.40 -9.82 0.18
N ILE A 82 -7.21 -10.41 0.12
CA ILE A 82 -6.98 -11.77 -0.37
C ILE A 82 -6.29 -12.55 0.73
N ARG A 83 -6.91 -13.63 1.20
CA ARG A 83 -6.21 -14.62 2.03
C ARG A 83 -5.30 -15.46 1.13
N ALA A 84 -4.02 -15.13 1.10
CA ALA A 84 -3.06 -15.73 0.16
C ALA A 84 -2.35 -16.95 0.75
N HIS A 85 -2.19 -17.03 2.07
CA HIS A 85 -1.47 -18.10 2.76
C HIS A 85 -2.19 -18.53 4.05
N ASP A 86 -1.77 -19.66 4.63
CA ASP A 86 -2.27 -20.15 5.93
C ASP A 86 -1.41 -19.68 7.12
N THR A 87 -0.28 -19.04 6.83
CA THR A 87 0.68 -18.45 7.75
C THR A 87 1.06 -17.05 7.30
N ASP A 88 1.87 -16.38 8.12
CA ASP A 88 2.35 -15.01 7.96
C ASP A 88 2.97 -14.77 6.58
N ILE A 89 2.71 -13.59 6.02
CA ILE A 89 3.26 -13.17 4.73
C ILE A 89 4.26 -12.06 5.00
N ASN A 90 5.53 -12.33 4.73
CA ASN A 90 6.63 -11.44 5.07
C ASN A 90 7.05 -10.49 3.93
N VAL A 91 6.75 -10.86 2.68
CA VAL A 91 7.21 -10.10 1.50
C VAL A 91 6.25 -10.29 0.34
N ILE A 92 6.10 -9.25 -0.47
CA ILE A 92 5.34 -9.26 -1.72
C ILE A 92 6.15 -8.60 -2.82
N SER A 93 5.79 -8.85 -4.08
CA SER A 93 6.38 -8.09 -5.17
C SER A 93 5.43 -7.92 -6.34
N TRP A 94 5.39 -6.72 -6.90
CA TRP A 94 4.77 -6.49 -8.19
C TRP A 94 5.60 -7.13 -9.30
N ASN A 95 4.92 -7.86 -10.19
CA ASN A 95 5.52 -8.22 -11.46
C ASN A 95 5.76 -6.95 -12.29
N ARG A 96 7.03 -6.59 -12.48
CA ARG A 96 7.43 -5.35 -13.17
C ARG A 96 7.39 -5.44 -14.69
N TYR A 97 7.13 -6.62 -15.25
CA TYR A 97 7.16 -6.86 -16.70
C TYR A 97 5.77 -6.89 -17.35
N VAL A 98 4.71 -6.82 -16.55
CA VAL A 98 3.34 -6.83 -17.06
C VAL A 98 2.72 -5.45 -16.89
N PHE A 99 2.67 -4.70 -18.00
CA PHE A 99 1.87 -3.48 -18.11
C PHE A 99 0.52 -3.89 -18.69
N PHE A 100 -0.54 -3.91 -17.89
CA PHE A 100 -1.88 -4.05 -18.44
C PHE A 100 -2.29 -2.71 -19.07
N SER A 101 -1.93 -2.51 -20.34
CA SER A 101 -2.50 -1.45 -21.17
C SER A 101 -3.76 -1.96 -21.86
N GLN A 102 -4.89 -2.07 -21.17
CA GLN A 102 -6.19 -2.13 -21.85
C GLN A 102 -7.34 -1.98 -20.86
N PHE A 103 -7.95 -0.81 -20.83
CA PHE A 103 -9.37 -0.61 -21.17
C PHE A 103 -9.51 0.81 -21.71
N VAL A 104 -9.48 0.92 -23.04
CA VAL A 104 -10.19 1.98 -23.78
C VAL A 104 -11.63 1.56 -23.95
#